data_AF-A0A1Q8IZ52-F1
#
_entry.id   AF-A0A1Q8IZ52-F1
#
_cell.length_a   1.000
_cell.length_b   1.000
_cell.length_c   1.000
_cell.angle_alpha   90.00
_cell.angle_beta   90.00
_cell.angle_gamma   90.00
#
_symmetry.space_group_name_H-M   'P 1'
#
loop_
_entity.id
_entity.type
_entity.pdbx_description
1 polymer ?
#
loop_
_entity_poly.entity_id
_entity_poly.type
_entity_poly.pdbx_seq_one_letter_code
_entity_poly.pdbx_strand_id
1 'polypeptide(L)'
;MRCKECEMKTANFPSVRVEPELRAAAEDVLQDGESLSNFVEQAIRDNIARRLNQREFVARGLASRAQAKDSGDYVEADDVLAGLQARLDEAKARARAKQKR
;
A
#
# COMPACT_ATOMS: atom_id res chain seq x y z
N MET A 1 -12.44 -10.17 45.26
CA MET A 1 -12.10 -9.04 44.37
C MET A 1 -11.53 -9.62 43.09
N ARG A 2 -12.23 -9.47 41.96
CA ARG A 2 -11.73 -9.84 40.64
C ARG A 2 -10.71 -8.80 40.22
N CYS A 3 -9.43 -9.14 40.25
CA CYS A 3 -8.41 -8.34 39.59
C CYS A 3 -8.71 -8.40 38.09
N LYS A 4 -9.05 -7.22 37.56
CA LYS A 4 -9.12 -6.81 36.15
C LYS A 4 -8.20 -7.62 35.25
N GLU A 5 -8.70 -7.93 34.06
CA GLU A 5 -7.91 -8.31 32.89
C GLU A 5 -6.54 -7.62 32.90
N CYS A 6 -5.49 -8.42 33.06
CA CYS A 6 -4.13 -7.99 32.75
C CYS A 6 -4.11 -7.67 31.26
N GLU A 7 -4.15 -6.38 30.98
CA GLU A 7 -3.88 -5.74 29.69
C GLU A 7 -2.75 -6.50 28.96
N MET A 8 -3.07 -7.04 27.79
CA MET A 8 -2.22 -7.94 27.02
C MET A 8 -0.86 -7.28 26.76
N LYS A 9 0.22 -7.92 27.21
CA LYS A 9 1.58 -7.53 26.83
C LYS A 9 1.67 -7.53 25.31
N THR A 10 1.83 -6.34 24.72
CA THR A 10 1.98 -6.19 23.28
C THR A 10 3.24 -6.91 22.81
N ALA A 11 3.17 -7.62 21.68
CA ALA A 11 4.34 -8.23 21.09
C ALA A 11 5.33 -7.15 20.65
N ASN A 12 6.61 -7.31 21.00
CA ASN A 12 7.66 -6.41 20.55
C ASN A 12 8.37 -7.00 19.33
N PHE A 13 8.86 -6.13 18.44
CA PHE A 13 9.78 -6.56 17.40
C PHE A 13 11.12 -6.99 18.01
N PRO A 14 11.86 -7.91 17.36
CA PRO A 14 13.19 -8.27 17.81
C PRO A 14 14.11 -7.05 17.77
N SER A 15 15.07 -7.00 18.70
CA SER A 15 16.11 -5.97 18.67
C SER A 15 17.02 -6.18 17.46
N VAL A 16 16.98 -5.24 16.51
CA VAL A 16 17.79 -5.26 15.29
C VAL A 16 18.95 -4.26 15.43
N ARG A 17 20.17 -4.71 15.11
CA ARG A 17 21.32 -3.81 14.95
C ARG A 17 21.25 -3.17 13.57
N VAL A 18 21.42 -1.86 13.53
CA VAL A 18 21.40 -1.06 12.30
C VAL A 18 22.69 -0.26 12.19
N GLU A 19 23.06 0.07 10.96
CA GLU A 19 24.18 0.97 10.71
C GLU A 19 23.91 2.37 11.33
N PRO A 20 24.91 3.03 11.93
CA PRO A 20 24.74 4.35 12.54
C PRO A 20 24.18 5.39 11.56
N GLU A 21 24.61 5.35 10.30
CA GLU A 21 24.15 6.26 9.25
C GLU A 21 22.66 6.09 8.95
N LEU A 22 22.16 4.85 8.92
CA LEU A 22 20.74 4.56 8.73
C LEU A 22 19.91 5.10 9.89
N ARG A 23 20.42 4.94 11.12
CA ARG A 23 19.75 5.48 12.31
C ARG A 23 19.68 7.00 12.26
N ALA A 24 20.79 7.66 11.96
CA ALA A 24 20.83 9.12 11.85
C ALA A 24 19.85 9.62 10.78
N ALA A 25 19.84 9.00 9.60
CA ALA A 25 18.89 9.36 8.54
C ALA A 25 17.42 9.16 8.96
N ALA A 26 17.12 8.14 9.77
CA ALA A 26 15.77 7.93 10.28
C ALA A 26 15.36 8.96 11.34
N GLU A 27 16.29 9.42 12.17
CA GLU A 27 16.04 10.47 13.16
C GLU A 27 15.86 11.85 12.49
N ASP A 28 16.57 12.13 11.40
CA ASP A 28 16.55 13.42 10.68
C ASP A 28 15.23 13.69 9.92
N VAL A 29 14.47 12.63 9.60
CA VAL A 29 13.19 12.73 8.86
C VAL A 29 11.95 12.70 9.76
N LEU A 30 12.13 12.62 11.08
CA LEU A 30 11.00 12.58 12.03
C LEU A 30 10.22 13.90 12.01
N GLN A 31 8.91 13.79 12.14
CA GLN A 31 8.02 14.95 12.31
C GLN A 31 7.95 15.41 13.77
N ASP A 32 7.47 16.64 14.01
CA ASP A 32 7.31 17.18 15.34
C ASP A 32 6.44 16.28 16.24
N GLY A 33 7.03 15.79 17.33
CA GLY A 33 6.36 14.89 18.28
C GLY A 33 6.31 13.42 17.87
N GLU A 34 6.92 13.04 16.74
CA GLU A 34 7.06 11.65 16.31
C GLU A 34 8.24 10.97 17.03
N SER A 35 8.09 9.68 17.35
CA SER A 35 9.17 8.87 17.92
C SER A 35 9.73 7.91 16.87
N LEU A 36 11.02 7.58 16.98
CA LEU A 36 11.67 6.60 16.10
C LEU A 36 10.94 5.24 16.13
N SER A 37 10.42 4.81 17.28
CA SER A 37 9.65 3.58 17.41
C SER A 37 8.33 3.63 16.63
N ASN A 38 7.59 4.74 16.70
CA ASN A 38 6.35 4.90 15.93
C ASN A 38 6.64 4.95 14.42
N PHE A 39 7.68 5.68 14.02
CA PHE A 39 8.11 5.75 12.63
C PHE A 39 8.45 4.36 12.06
N VAL A 40 9.24 3.56 12.80
CA VAL A 40 9.58 2.19 12.40
C VAL A 40 8.34 1.30 12.33
N GLU A 41 7.42 1.42 13.29
CA GLU A 41 6.17 0.66 13.26
C GLU A 41 5.35 0.98 12.01
N GLN A 42 5.15 2.26 11.68
CA GLN A 42 4.43 2.67 10.48
C GLN A 42 5.11 2.17 9.21
N ALA A 43 6.44 2.32 9.12
CA ALA A 43 7.20 1.82 7.98
C ALA A 43 7.00 0.30 7.79
N ILE A 44 6.97 -0.48 8.88
CA ILE A 44 6.70 -1.93 8.81
C ILE A 44 5.27 -2.20 8.33
N ARG A 45 4.27 -1.48 8.87
CA ARG A 45 2.86 -1.62 8.46
C ARG A 45 2.69 -1.35 6.96
N ASP A 46 3.28 -0.27 6.47
CA ASP A 46 3.24 0.10 5.05
C ASP A 46 3.94 -0.93 4.17
N ASN A 47 5.08 -1.46 4.62
CA ASN A 47 5.79 -2.53 3.93
C ASN A 47 4.97 -3.82 3.85
N ILE A 48 4.28 -4.19 4.92
CA ILE A 48 3.38 -5.35 4.95
C ILE A 48 2.23 -5.13 3.97
N ALA A 49 1.55 -3.99 4.04
CA ALA A 49 0.44 -3.65 3.15
C ALA A 49 0.87 -3.70 1.68
N ARG A 50 2.03 -3.10 1.34
CA ARG A 50 2.61 -3.15 0.00
C ARG A 50 2.84 -4.58 -0.47
N ARG A 51 3.45 -5.43 0.37
CA ARG A 51 3.74 -6.83 0.02
C ARG A 51 2.48 -7.66 -0.16
N LEU A 52 1.45 -7.46 0.68
CA LEU A 52 0.15 -8.14 0.55
C LEU A 52 -0.54 -7.73 -0.75
N ASN A 53 -0.61 -6.42 -1.03
CA ASN A 53 -1.20 -5.91 -2.26
C ASN A 53 -0.49 -6.44 -3.50
N GLN A 54 0.85 -6.49 -3.48
CA GLN A 54 1.63 -7.06 -4.59
C GLN A 54 1.32 -8.54 -4.80
N ARG A 55 1.28 -9.32 -3.71
CA ARG A 55 0.97 -10.76 -3.78
C ARG A 55 -0.42 -11.00 -4.35
N GLU A 56 -1.41 -10.26 -3.88
CA GLU A 56 -2.79 -10.36 -4.37
C GLU A 56 -2.94 -9.92 -5.82
N PHE A 57 -2.24 -8.85 -6.23
CA PHE A 57 -2.22 -8.40 -7.61
C PHE A 57 -1.70 -9.49 -8.55
N VAL A 58 -0.57 -10.13 -8.19
CA VAL A 58 0.00 -11.23 -8.97
C VAL A 58 -0.96 -12.43 -9.00
N ALA A 59 -1.54 -12.80 -7.86
CA ALA A 59 -2.48 -13.92 -7.79
C ALA A 59 -3.71 -13.68 -8.69
N ARG A 60 -4.30 -12.48 -8.64
CA ARG A 60 -5.43 -12.09 -9.51
C ARG A 60 -5.04 -12.07 -10.98
N GLY A 61 -3.85 -11.54 -11.31
CA GLY A 61 -3.36 -11.51 -12.69
C GLY A 61 -3.14 -12.91 -13.28
N LEU A 62 -2.57 -13.82 -12.50
CA LEU A 62 -2.39 -15.21 -12.94
C LEU A 62 -3.72 -15.94 -13.12
N ALA A 63 -4.68 -15.74 -12.22
CA ALA A 63 -6.02 -16.32 -12.33
C ALA A 63 -6.77 -15.78 -13.56
N SER A 64 -6.74 -14.46 -13.78
CA SER A 64 -7.35 -13.82 -14.96
C SER A 64 -6.72 -14.32 -16.27
N ARG A 65 -5.38 -14.45 -16.31
CA ARG A 65 -4.68 -15.03 -17.46
C ARG A 65 -5.11 -16.48 -17.74
N ALA A 66 -5.27 -17.29 -16.69
CA ALA A 66 -5.72 -18.67 -16.85
C ALA A 66 -7.16 -18.72 -17.39
N GLN A 67 -8.04 -17.87 -16.87
CA GLN A 67 -9.43 -17.75 -17.35
C GLN A 67 -9.52 -17.32 -18.81
N ALA A 68 -8.78 -16.28 -19.23
CA ALA A 68 -8.78 -15.82 -20.62
C ALA A 68 -8.22 -16.87 -21.58
N LYS A 69 -7.25 -17.68 -21.13
CA LYS A 69 -6.74 -18.83 -21.89
C LYS A 69 -7.78 -19.93 -22.08
N ASP A 70 -8.62 -20.17 -21.07
CA ASP A 70 -9.66 -21.19 -21.10
C ASP A 70 -10.87 -20.75 -21.93
N SER A 71 -11.34 -19.51 -21.74
CA SER A 71 -12.52 -19.00 -22.45
C SER A 71 -12.21 -18.52 -23.87
N GLY A 72 -10.97 -18.10 -24.14
CA GLY A 72 -10.59 -17.47 -25.41
C GLY A 72 -11.07 -16.03 -25.55
N ASP A 73 -11.65 -15.44 -24.50
CA ASP A 73 -12.16 -14.07 -24.53
C ASP A 73 -11.01 -13.08 -24.31
N TYR A 74 -10.51 -12.53 -25.41
CA TYR A 74 -9.52 -11.46 -25.42
C TYR A 74 -10.14 -10.16 -25.95
N VAL A 75 -9.58 -9.04 -25.53
CA VAL A 75 -9.91 -7.70 -26.03
C VAL A 75 -8.66 -7.12 -26.67
N GLU A 76 -8.82 -6.46 -27.81
CA GLU A 76 -7.72 -5.79 -28.49
C GLU A 76 -7.10 -4.71 -27.59
N ALA A 77 -5.77 -4.59 -27.65
CA ALA A 77 -5.04 -3.66 -26.80
C ALA A 77 -5.48 -2.20 -27.03
N ASP A 78 -5.76 -1.85 -28.28
CA ASP A 78 -6.19 -0.50 -28.66
C ASP A 78 -7.55 -0.14 -28.04
N ASP A 79 -8.49 -1.08 -27.97
CA ASP A 79 -9.79 -0.87 -27.35
C ASP A 79 -9.66 -0.63 -25.84
N VAL A 80 -8.76 -1.39 -25.17
CA VAL A 80 -8.45 -1.20 -23.75
C VAL A 80 -7.84 0.18 -23.52
N LEU A 81 -6.85 0.57 -24.32
CA LEU A 81 -6.17 1.86 -24.20
C LEU A 81 -7.13 3.03 -24.46
N ALA A 82 -7.98 2.94 -25.47
CA ALA A 82 -9.01 3.93 -25.76
C ALA A 82 -9.99 4.09 -24.59
N GLY A 83 -10.45 2.97 -24.01
CA GLY A 83 -11.32 2.99 -22.84
C GLY A 83 -10.68 3.63 -21.61
N LEU A 84 -9.39 3.35 -21.35
CA LEU A 84 -8.64 3.97 -20.25
C LEU A 84 -8.44 5.47 -20.46
N GLN A 85 -8.12 5.88 -21.69
CA GLN A 85 -7.97 7.30 -22.05
C GLN A 85 -9.28 8.07 -21.85
N ALA A 86 -10.42 7.50 -22.28
CA ALA A 86 -11.73 8.11 -22.08
C ALA A 86 -12.06 8.33 -20.59
N ARG A 87 -11.81 7.32 -19.74
CA ARG A 87 -12.02 7.43 -18.29
C ARG A 87 -11.11 8.48 -17.65
N LEU A 88 -9.86 8.58 -18.13
CA LEU A 88 -8.90 9.58 -17.65
C LEU A 88 -9.35 11.00 -18.01
N ASP A 89 -9.81 11.22 -19.24
CA ASP A 89 -10.26 12.54 -19.70
C ASP A 89 -11.52 12.98 -18.96
N GLU A 90 -12.44 12.06 -18.69
CA GLU A 90 -13.61 12.33 -17.85
C GLU A 90 -13.21 12.73 -16.42
N ALA A 91 -12.29 11.99 -15.79
CA ALA A 91 -11.81 12.30 -14.46
C ALA A 91 -11.15 13.69 -14.40
N LYS A 92 -10.34 14.04 -15.41
CA LYS A 92 -9.74 15.38 -15.54
C LYS A 92 -10.78 16.48 -15.69
N ALA A 93 -11.80 16.27 -16.51
CA ALA A 93 -12.88 17.24 -16.70
C ALA A 93 -13.64 17.48 -15.39
N ARG A 94 -13.97 16.42 -14.65
CA ARG A 94 -14.62 16.49 -13.33
C ARG A 94 -13.76 17.26 -12.32
N ALA A 95 -12.45 16.99 -12.27
CA ALA A 95 -11.52 17.70 -11.39
C ALA A 95 -11.45 19.20 -11.69
N ARG A 96 -11.37 19.58 -12.99
CA ARG A 96 -11.37 20.99 -13.42
C ARG A 96 -12.69 21.71 -13.08
N ALA A 97 -13.82 21.03 -13.27
CA ALA A 97 -15.13 21.58 -12.90
C ALA A 97 -15.25 21.83 -11.39
N LYS A 98 -14.66 20.97 -10.55
CA LYS A 98 -14.62 21.15 -9.10
C LYS A 98 -13.74 22.33 -8.67
N GLN A 99 -12.64 22.61 -9.37
CA GLN A 99 -11.77 23.76 -9.08
C GLN A 99 -12.37 25.11 -9.48
N LYS A 100 -13.36 25.13 -10.39
CA LYS A 100 -14.04 26.35 -10.85
C LYS A 100 -15.27 26.71 -10.01
N ARG A 101 -15.66 25.87 -9.05
CA ARG A 101 -16.76 26.11 -8.09
C ARG A 101 -16.19 26.59 -6.77
#